data_AF-A0A8T4LMK8-F1
#
_entry.id   AF-A0A8T4LMK8-F1
#
_cell.length_a   1.000
_cell.length_b   1.000
_cell.length_c   1.000
_cell.angle_alpha   90.00
_cell.angle_beta   90.00
_cell.angle_gamma   90.00
#
_symmetry.space_group_name_H-M   'P 1'
#
loop_
_entity.id
_entity.type
_entity.pdbx_description
1 polymer ?
#
loop_
_entity_poly.entity_id
_entity_poly.type
_entity_poly.pdbx_seq_one_letter_code
_entity_poly.pdbx_strand_id
1 'polypeptide(L)'
;MVEYLKRRHLSPIYGGNLIIPEKVDYFVIEDEPDVLHCGHVHKNGYALYRGTLVINSGTFQDRTEYQIKQGHVPTPAIVPVYEAKYGRLKSIDFKTS
;
A
#
# COMPACT_ATOMS: atom_id res chain seq x y z
N MET A 1 0.19 3.41 -6.19
CA MET A 1 -1.06 3.29 -5.40
C MET A 1 -2.16 4.19 -5.90
N VAL A 2 -1.95 5.51 -6.09
CA VAL A 2 -2.97 6.42 -6.68
C VAL A 2 -3.54 5.90 -8.01
N GLU A 3 -2.72 5.23 -8.82
CA GLU A 3 -3.13 4.60 -10.07
C GLU A 3 -4.22 3.50 -9.91
N TYR A 4 -4.32 2.85 -8.74
CA TYR A 4 -5.41 1.90 -8.43
C TYR A 4 -6.74 2.64 -8.28
N LEU A 5 -6.74 3.80 -7.61
CA LEU A 5 -7.93 4.64 -7.47
C LEU A 5 -8.37 5.22 -8.80
N LYS A 6 -7.43 5.70 -9.63
CA LYS A 6 -7.75 6.22 -10.98
C LYS A 6 -8.40 5.18 -11.88
N ARG A 7 -7.95 3.91 -11.79
CA ARG A 7 -8.48 2.79 -12.59
C ARG A 7 -9.65 2.08 -11.93
N ARG A 8 -9.93 2.39 -10.65
CA ARG A 8 -10.95 1.71 -9.84
C ARG A 8 -10.75 0.19 -9.78
N HIS A 9 -9.50 -0.26 -9.72
CA HIS A 9 -9.16 -1.68 -9.75
C HIS A 9 -7.81 -1.98 -9.08
N LEU A 10 -7.74 -3.03 -8.26
CA LEU A 10 -6.56 -3.40 -7.48
C LEU A 10 -5.47 -4.12 -8.29
N SER A 11 -5.83 -4.99 -9.23
CA SER A 11 -4.88 -5.64 -10.16
C SER A 11 -5.46 -5.81 -11.58
N PRO A 12 -5.60 -4.73 -12.37
CA PRO A 12 -6.30 -4.79 -13.67
C PRO A 12 -5.51 -5.45 -14.82
N ILE A 13 -4.23 -5.79 -14.60
CA ILE A 13 -3.38 -6.36 -15.65
C ILE A 13 -3.55 -7.88 -15.67
N TYR A 14 -4.10 -8.41 -16.77
CA TYR A 14 -4.23 -9.85 -17.00
C TYR A 14 -2.88 -10.49 -17.35
N GLY A 15 -2.62 -11.70 -16.85
CA GLY A 15 -1.41 -12.49 -17.15
C GLY A 15 -0.14 -12.09 -16.38
N GLY A 16 -0.17 -11.00 -15.60
CA GLY A 16 0.97 -10.58 -14.76
C GLY A 16 0.96 -11.21 -13.36
N ASN A 17 -0.22 -11.29 -12.74
CA ASN A 17 -0.47 -11.93 -11.45
C ASN A 17 -1.45 -13.09 -11.61
N LEU A 18 -1.47 -14.00 -10.62
CA LEU A 18 -2.53 -15.01 -10.54
C LEU A 18 -3.88 -14.32 -10.37
N ILE A 19 -4.83 -14.64 -11.25
CA ILE A 19 -6.22 -14.19 -11.19
C ILE A 19 -7.10 -15.43 -11.06
N ILE A 20 -8.03 -15.40 -10.12
CA ILE A 20 -8.98 -16.50 -9.91
C ILE A 20 -10.15 -16.29 -10.88
N PRO A 21 -10.51 -17.29 -11.71
CA PRO A 21 -11.58 -17.16 -12.70
C PRO A 21 -12.96 -17.28 -12.05
N GLU A 22 -13.30 -16.31 -11.22
CA GLU A 22 -14.61 -16.15 -10.60
C GLU A 22 -15.60 -15.48 -11.57
N LYS A 23 -16.90 -15.67 -11.31
CA LYS A 23 -17.95 -14.98 -12.08
C LYS A 23 -18.03 -13.47 -11.78
N VAL A 24 -17.50 -13.05 -10.63
CA VAL A 24 -17.52 -11.68 -10.13
C VAL A 24 -16.07 -11.26 -9.87
N ASP A 25 -15.72 -10.06 -10.33
CA ASP A 25 -14.40 -9.49 -10.10
C ASP A 25 -14.38 -8.67 -8.80
N TYR A 26 -13.88 -9.30 -7.73
CA TYR A 26 -13.78 -8.68 -6.42
C TYR A 26 -12.65 -7.65 -6.28
N PHE A 27 -11.83 -7.45 -7.32
CA PHE A 27 -10.71 -6.50 -7.27
C PHE A 27 -11.10 -5.14 -7.86
N VAL A 28 -12.31 -5.02 -8.40
CA VAL A 28 -12.94 -3.74 -8.74
C VAL A 28 -13.22 -2.96 -7.45
N ILE A 29 -12.83 -1.69 -7.46
CA ILE A 29 -13.15 -0.75 -6.38
C ILE A 29 -14.49 -0.11 -6.75
N GLU A 30 -15.60 -0.61 -6.19
CA GLU A 30 -16.95 -0.18 -6.55
C GLU A 30 -17.35 1.16 -5.94
N ASP A 31 -17.01 1.39 -4.66
CA ASP A 31 -17.29 2.61 -3.90
C ASP A 31 -16.02 3.46 -3.70
N GLU A 32 -16.16 4.76 -3.48
CA GLU A 32 -15.01 5.64 -3.20
C GLU A 32 -14.53 5.43 -1.76
N PRO A 33 -13.31 4.94 -1.52
CA PRO A 33 -12.84 4.70 -0.16
C PRO A 33 -12.32 5.99 0.49
N ASP A 34 -12.55 6.15 1.79
CA ASP A 34 -11.89 7.20 2.58
C ASP A 34 -10.39 6.90 2.75
N VAL A 35 -10.05 5.61 2.88
CA VAL A 35 -8.67 5.15 3.07
C VAL A 35 -8.38 3.94 2.17
N LEU A 36 -7.33 4.02 1.36
CA LEU A 36 -6.75 2.89 0.64
C LEU A 36 -5.42 2.50 1.32
N HIS A 37 -5.40 1.34 1.95
CA HIS A 37 -4.21 0.78 2.59
C HIS A 37 -3.59 -0.35 1.74
N CYS A 38 -2.26 -0.36 1.66
CA CYS A 38 -1.47 -1.29 0.86
C CYS A 38 -0.22 -1.73 1.63
N GLY A 39 0.41 -2.79 1.13
CA GLY A 39 1.69 -3.32 1.62
C GLY A 39 2.54 -3.85 0.47
N HIS A 40 3.12 -5.03 0.66
CA HIS A 40 3.87 -5.84 -0.32
C HIS A 40 5.20 -5.26 -0.82
N VAL A 41 5.25 -3.97 -1.17
CA VAL A 41 6.48 -3.30 -1.68
C VAL A 41 7.49 -3.03 -0.57
N HIS A 42 7.12 -3.20 0.71
CA HIS A 42 8.02 -3.04 1.86
C HIS A 42 8.62 -1.61 1.99
N LYS A 43 7.94 -0.61 1.40
CA LYS A 43 8.30 0.80 1.46
C LYS A 43 7.12 1.63 1.94
N ASN A 44 7.33 2.44 2.97
CA ASN A 44 6.33 3.39 3.44
C ASN A 44 6.07 4.45 2.36
N GLY A 45 4.81 4.81 2.19
CA GLY A 45 4.41 5.82 1.21
C GLY A 45 3.02 6.33 1.53
N TYR A 46 2.85 7.64 1.47
CA TYR A 46 1.61 8.30 1.88
C TYR A 46 1.21 9.33 0.83
N ALA A 47 -0.07 9.39 0.50
CA ALA A 47 -0.60 10.40 -0.41
C ALA A 47 -2.05 10.72 -0.05
N LEU A 48 -2.50 11.91 -0.40
CA LEU A 48 -3.91 12.28 -0.40
C LEU A 48 -4.34 12.47 -1.86
N TYR A 49 -5.34 11.72 -2.30
CA TYR A 49 -5.84 11.80 -3.67
C TYR A 49 -7.35 11.99 -3.68
N ARG A 50 -7.81 13.17 -4.09
CA ARG A 50 -9.25 13.53 -4.18
C ARG A 50 -10.04 13.18 -2.90
N GLY A 51 -9.44 13.42 -1.73
CA GLY A 51 -10.06 13.11 -0.44
C GLY A 51 -9.72 11.73 0.13
N THR A 52 -9.36 10.74 -0.71
CA THR A 52 -8.90 9.42 -0.25
C THR A 52 -7.48 9.48 0.28
N LEU A 53 -7.28 9.04 1.52
CA LEU A 53 -5.97 8.81 2.10
C LEU A 53 -5.37 7.49 1.59
N VAL A 54 -4.17 7.54 1.04
CA VAL A 54 -3.47 6.36 0.50
C VAL A 54 -2.26 6.07 1.36
N ILE A 55 -2.17 4.84 1.89
CA ILE A 55 -1.12 4.42 2.83
C ILE A 55 -0.46 3.13 2.33
N ASN A 56 0.86 3.12 2.18
CA ASN A 56 1.66 1.91 2.25
C ASN A 56 2.36 1.86 3.60
N SER A 57 2.13 0.80 4.38
CA SER A 57 2.67 0.70 5.74
C SER A 57 4.11 0.18 5.82
N GLY A 58 4.77 -0.07 4.68
CA GLY A 58 6.14 -0.57 4.69
C GLY A 58 6.22 -2.02 5.15
N THR A 59 7.14 -2.32 6.06
CA THR A 59 7.41 -3.69 6.51
C THR A 59 8.02 -3.73 7.91
N PHE A 60 8.07 -4.92 8.50
CA PHE A 60 8.90 -5.26 9.66
C PHE A 60 10.06 -6.19 9.28
N GLN A 61 10.18 -6.57 8.00
CA GLN A 61 11.27 -7.40 7.50
C GLN A 61 12.46 -6.53 7.09
N ASP A 62 13.65 -6.86 7.58
CA ASP A 62 14.88 -6.25 7.09
C ASP A 62 15.19 -6.67 5.65
N ARG A 63 16.14 -5.98 5.01
CA ARG A 63 16.47 -6.18 3.61
C ARG A 63 17.01 -7.59 3.35
N THR A 64 16.34 -8.33 2.47
CA THR A 64 16.74 -9.71 2.11
C THR A 64 17.77 -9.74 0.97
N GLU A 65 18.49 -10.85 0.81
CA GLU A 65 19.40 -11.05 -0.32
C GLU A 65 18.70 -10.91 -1.68
N TYR A 66 17.47 -11.40 -1.80
CA TYR A 66 16.68 -11.23 -3.01
C TYR A 66 16.41 -9.75 -3.30
N GLN A 67 16.04 -8.97 -2.28
CA GLN A 67 15.84 -7.53 -2.42
C GLN A 67 17.14 -6.79 -2.75
N ILE A 68 18.30 -7.24 -2.24
CA ILE A 68 19.61 -6.72 -2.63
C ILE A 68 19.85 -6.94 -4.13
N LYS A 69 19.64 -8.18 -4.61
CA LYS A 69 19.79 -8.53 -6.04
C LYS A 69 18.87 -7.71 -6.96
N GLN A 70 17.70 -7.32 -6.48
CA GLN A 70 16.75 -6.48 -7.21
C GLN A 70 16.99 -4.96 -7.03
N GLY A 71 18.02 -4.55 -6.28
CA GLY A 71 18.27 -3.14 -5.96
C GLY A 71 17.20 -2.50 -5.05
N HIS A 72 16.30 -3.30 -4.47
CA HIS A 72 15.19 -2.84 -3.63
C HIS A 72 15.67 -2.46 -2.22
N VAL A 73 15.24 -1.31 -1.71
CA VAL A 73 15.60 -0.79 -0.38
C VAL A 73 14.35 -0.55 0.47
N PRO A 74 14.00 -1.49 1.39
CA PRO A 74 12.79 -1.38 2.21
C PRO A 74 12.91 -0.30 3.29
N THR A 75 11.81 -0.03 4.00
CA THR A 75 11.76 0.81 5.20
C THR A 75 11.22 0.01 6.38
N PRO A 76 12.03 -0.88 6.99
CA PRO A 76 11.59 -1.66 8.12
C PRO A 76 11.29 -0.78 9.34
N ALA A 77 10.33 -1.23 10.14
CA ALA A 77 10.02 -0.72 11.48
C ALA A 77 9.53 0.74 11.54
N ILE A 78 8.92 1.24 10.46
CA ILE A 78 8.23 2.52 10.42
C ILE A 78 6.72 2.27 10.39
N VAL A 79 6.02 2.62 11.46
CA VAL A 79 4.58 2.36 11.61
C VAL A 79 3.77 3.65 11.37
N PRO A 80 2.90 3.69 10.34
CA PRO A 80 1.94 4.78 10.21
C PRO A 80 0.80 4.64 11.23
N VAL A 81 0.45 5.74 11.90
CA VAL A 81 -0.67 5.87 12.82
C VAL A 81 -1.62 6.95 12.28
N TYR A 82 -2.82 6.54 11.89
CA TYR A 82 -3.86 7.44 11.39
C TYR A 82 -4.91 7.72 12.47
N GLU A 83 -5.08 8.98 12.82
CA GLU A 83 -6.06 9.46 13.77
C GLU A 83 -7.31 9.95 13.02
N ALA A 84 -8.27 9.03 12.85
CA ALA A 84 -9.44 9.24 11.99
C ALA A 84 -10.27 10.48 12.35
N LYS A 85 -10.44 10.77 13.65
CA LYS A 85 -11.22 11.92 14.13
C LYS A 85 -10.71 13.27 13.60
N TYR A 86 -9.40 13.41 13.39
CA TYR A 86 -8.79 14.67 12.96
C TYR A 86 -8.13 14.57 11.57
N GLY A 87 -8.21 13.41 10.92
CA GLY A 87 -7.58 13.19 9.62
C GLY A 87 -6.04 13.29 9.65
N ARG A 88 -5.40 12.99 10.79
CA ARG A 88 -3.95 13.18 10.97
C ARG A 88 -3.19 11.86 10.82
N LEU A 89 -2.16 11.85 9.99
CA LEU A 89 -1.24 10.73 9.85
C LEU A 89 0.09 11.07 10.52
N LYS A 90 0.55 10.19 11.40
CA LYS A 90 1.89 10.24 12.01
C LYS A 90 2.65 8.96 11.66
N SER A 91 3.98 9.01 11.69
CA SER A 91 4.83 7.81 11.54
C SER A 91 5.69 7.67 12.79
N ILE A 92 5.77 6.45 13.31
CA ILE A 92 6.63 6.08 14.45
C ILE A 92 7.77 5.22 13.89
N ASP A 93 9.02 5.65 14.06
CA ASP A 93 10.21 4.89 13.66
C ASP A 93 10.81 4.18 14.88
N PHE A 94 10.77 2.85 14.85
CA PHE A 94 11.28 2.00 15.94
C PHE A 94 12.77 1.65 15.80
N LYS A 95 13.47 2.13 14.75
CA LYS A 95 14.93 1.91 14.61
C LYS A 95 15.76 2.84 15.50
N THR A 96 15.19 3.98 15.88
CA THR A 96 15.86 5.00 16.71
C THR A 96 15.32 5.05 18.14
N SER A 97 14.51 4.07 18.53
CA SER A 97 13.95 3.94 19.89
C SER A 97 14.90 3.22 20.84
#